data_AF-A0A4Q2R3S3-F1
#
_entry.id   AF-A0A4Q2R3S3-F1
#
_cell.length_a   1.000
_cell.length_b   1.000
_cell.length_c   1.000
_cell.angle_alpha   90.00
_cell.angle_beta   90.00
_cell.angle_gamma   90.00
#
_symmetry.space_group_name_H-M   'P 1'
#
loop_
_entity.id
_entity.type
_entity.pdbx_description
1 polymer ?
#
loop_
_entity_poly.entity_id
_entity_poly.type
_entity_poly.pdbx_seq_one_letter_code
_entity_poly.pdbx_strand_id
1 'polypeptide(L)'
;MADIILKYLTDLPSASDAEATDLMHINQNGNDRSITLDVLAAAIFNIRFPLGKVEWFANNTNPNAIWPGSTWARVPGQGKTIRIANSTGSDVLQQGGNDSVSLNVSNIPSHAHSVSLKTDQFDYGTKQTNSAGSHSHKSGPGAPGQRWGSFVSGTDNDGDYGRNYTSTDGAHTHNVAIGAHQHLVEGDTAAIGSGEGFSVTNEYVKLAAWYRIA
;
A
#
# COMPACT_ATOMS: atom_id res chain seq x y z
N MET A 1 54.47 64.33 -40.52
CA MET A 1 53.63 63.39 -39.75
C MET A 1 54.31 63.26 -38.41
N ALA A 2 53.80 63.93 -37.37
CA ALA A 2 54.46 63.93 -36.07
C ALA A 2 54.14 62.59 -35.40
N ASP A 3 55.15 61.74 -35.24
CA ASP A 3 55.04 60.51 -34.47
C ASP A 3 54.68 60.88 -33.02
N ILE A 4 53.47 60.50 -32.60
CA ILE A 4 53.09 60.51 -31.19
C ILE A 4 53.90 59.39 -30.56
N ILE A 5 55.05 59.73 -29.98
CA ILE A 5 55.81 58.84 -29.11
C ILE A 5 54.93 58.64 -27.86
N LEU A 6 54.26 57.49 -27.76
CA LEU A 6 53.60 57.07 -26.51
C LEU A 6 54.66 56.83 -25.44
N LYS A 7 55.06 57.92 -24.77
CA LYS A 7 56.13 57.99 -23.77
C LYS A 7 55.84 57.23 -22.47
N TYR A 8 54.77 56.43 -22.43
CA TYR A 8 54.24 55.80 -21.21
C TYR A 8 54.03 54.28 -21.31
N LEU A 9 54.45 53.61 -22.39
CA LEU A 9 54.59 52.15 -22.38
C LEU A 9 56.02 51.78 -21.94
N THR A 10 56.39 52.15 -20.71
CA THR A 10 57.46 51.39 -20.03
C THR A 10 56.88 50.02 -19.70
N ASP A 11 57.65 48.95 -19.92
CA ASP A 11 57.26 47.58 -19.58
C ASP A 11 56.63 47.56 -18.17
N LEU A 12 55.31 47.44 -18.11
CA LEU A 12 54.59 47.45 -16.84
C LEU A 12 54.99 46.16 -16.11
N PRO A 13 55.59 46.23 -14.91
CA PRO A 13 55.89 45.04 -14.15
C PRO A 13 54.59 44.30 -13.85
N SER A 14 54.63 42.96 -13.91
CA SER A 14 53.47 42.13 -13.55
C SER A 14 53.05 42.39 -12.11
N ALA A 15 51.76 42.60 -11.88
CA ALA A 15 51.22 42.63 -10.53
C ALA A 15 51.36 41.26 -9.85
N SER A 16 51.72 41.24 -8.57
CA SER A 16 51.82 40.01 -7.77
C SER A 16 50.52 39.64 -7.07
N ASP A 17 49.61 40.61 -6.93
CA ASP A 17 48.26 40.46 -6.39
C ASP A 17 47.37 41.56 -7.00
N ALA A 18 46.05 41.45 -6.84
CA ALA A 18 45.14 42.50 -7.28
C ALA A 18 43.89 42.61 -6.38
N GLU A 19 43.55 43.85 -6.05
CA GLU A 19 42.39 44.18 -5.23
C GLU A 19 41.12 44.28 -6.08
N ALA A 20 39.96 44.09 -5.45
CA ALA A 20 38.65 44.18 -6.12
C ALA A 20 38.44 45.51 -6.87
N THR A 21 39.02 46.60 -6.36
CA THR A 21 38.93 47.94 -6.92
C THR A 21 40.01 48.27 -7.96
N ASP A 22 40.95 47.35 -8.21
CA ASP A 22 42.00 47.58 -9.20
C ASP A 22 41.43 47.66 -10.62
N LEU A 23 42.07 48.50 -11.44
CA LEU A 23 41.58 48.84 -12.77
C LEU A 23 42.20 47.96 -13.84
N MET A 24 41.35 47.32 -14.65
CA MET A 24 41.71 46.69 -15.91
C MET A 24 41.29 47.59 -17.07
N HIS A 25 42.23 47.91 -17.95
CA HIS A 25 41.94 48.68 -19.16
C HIS A 25 41.36 47.80 -20.25
N ILE A 26 40.30 48.28 -20.89
CA ILE A 26 39.60 47.65 -22.00
C ILE A 26 39.40 48.66 -23.12
N ASN A 27 39.38 48.21 -24.37
CA ASN A 27 38.94 49.04 -25.48
C ASN A 27 37.46 48.77 -25.74
N GLN A 28 36.61 49.79 -25.63
CA GLN A 28 35.18 49.71 -25.91
C GLN A 28 34.82 50.69 -27.03
N ASN A 29 34.53 50.13 -28.21
CA ASN A 29 34.18 50.88 -29.42
C ASN A 29 35.23 51.95 -29.80
N GLY A 30 36.51 51.60 -29.73
CA GLY A 30 37.61 52.51 -30.08
C GLY A 30 37.99 53.50 -28.98
N ASN A 31 37.33 53.48 -27.82
CA ASN A 31 37.70 54.28 -26.66
C ASN A 31 38.29 53.40 -25.57
N ASP A 32 39.41 53.82 -24.99
CA ASP A 32 39.98 53.15 -23.83
C ASP A 32 39.17 53.51 -22.59
N ARG A 33 38.74 52.49 -21.87
CA ARG A 33 37.99 52.58 -20.62
C ARG A 33 38.63 51.67 -19.58
N SER A 34 38.35 51.94 -18.32
CA SER A 34 38.80 51.08 -17.22
C SER A 34 37.58 50.51 -16.52
N ILE A 35 37.66 49.23 -16.17
CA ILE A 35 36.70 48.56 -15.29
C ILE A 35 37.46 48.06 -14.06
N THR A 36 36.76 47.90 -12.95
CA THR A 36 37.31 47.27 -11.76
C THR A 36 37.32 45.75 -11.90
N LEU A 37 38.23 45.07 -11.19
CA LEU A 37 38.31 43.61 -11.21
C LEU A 37 37.05 42.93 -10.67
N ASP A 38 36.35 43.56 -9.72
CA ASP A 38 35.05 43.06 -9.22
C ASP A 38 33.97 43.02 -10.31
N VAL A 39 33.91 44.04 -11.17
CA VAL A 39 32.99 44.12 -12.31
C VAL A 39 33.31 43.02 -13.32
N LEU A 40 34.59 42.78 -13.59
CA LEU A 40 35.01 41.68 -14.46
C LEU A 40 34.66 40.32 -13.85
N ALA A 41 34.98 40.10 -12.57
CA ALA A 41 34.69 38.86 -11.87
C ALA A 41 33.19 38.57 -11.82
N ALA A 42 32.36 39.59 -11.55
CA ALA A 42 30.90 39.48 -11.59
C ALA A 42 30.38 39.14 -12.99
N ALA A 43 30.96 39.73 -14.05
CA ALA A 43 30.61 39.40 -15.43
C ALA A 43 30.94 37.94 -15.76
N ILE A 44 32.14 37.47 -15.42
CA ILE A 44 32.56 36.07 -15.61
C ILE A 44 31.66 35.12 -14.81
N PHE A 45 31.34 35.47 -13.56
CA PHE A 45 30.44 34.70 -12.72
C PHE A 45 29.04 34.58 -13.35
N ASN A 46 28.48 35.69 -13.84
CA ASN A 46 27.15 35.70 -14.47
C ASN A 46 27.10 34.91 -15.78
N ILE A 47 28.20 34.90 -16.55
CA ILE A 47 28.33 34.06 -17.76
C ILE A 47 28.35 32.58 -17.37
N ARG A 48 29.08 32.22 -16.30
CA ARG A 48 29.20 30.82 -15.88
C ARG A 48 27.94 30.30 -15.19
N PHE A 49 27.31 31.13 -14.38
CA PHE A 49 26.15 30.80 -13.55
C PHE A 49 24.97 31.72 -13.86
N PRO A 50 24.33 31.61 -15.03
CA PRO A 50 23.15 32.38 -15.36
C PRO A 50 21.98 32.06 -14.40
N LEU A 51 20.96 32.92 -14.36
CA LEU A 51 19.74 32.65 -13.61
C LEU A 51 19.11 31.32 -14.05
N GLY A 52 18.66 30.52 -13.09
CA GLY A 52 18.14 29.18 -13.32
C GLY A 52 19.21 28.09 -13.45
N LYS A 53 20.51 28.41 -13.50
CA LYS A 53 21.59 27.41 -13.50
C LYS A 53 21.55 26.58 -12.21
N VAL A 54 21.66 25.27 -12.35
CA VAL A 54 21.75 24.31 -11.24
C VAL A 54 23.20 23.93 -10.99
N GLU A 55 23.58 23.90 -9.71
CA GLU A 55 24.87 23.41 -9.23
C GLU A 55 24.69 22.34 -8.13
N TRP A 56 25.62 21.37 -8.12
CA TRP A 56 25.59 20.20 -7.25
C TRP A 56 26.82 20.14 -6.35
N PHE A 57 26.60 19.88 -5.07
CA PHE A 57 27.66 19.77 -4.07
C PHE A 57 27.64 18.38 -3.42
N ALA A 58 28.83 17.78 -3.27
CA ALA A 58 29.02 16.50 -2.58
C ALA A 58 29.00 16.63 -1.04
N ASN A 59 28.73 17.82 -0.52
CA ASN A 59 28.69 18.16 0.89
C ASN A 59 27.52 19.12 1.17
N ASN A 60 27.42 19.67 2.38
CA ASN A 60 26.37 20.62 2.73
C ASN A 60 26.69 22.09 2.39
N THR A 61 27.52 22.36 1.37
CA THR A 61 27.83 23.73 0.96
C THR A 61 26.55 24.47 0.55
N ASN A 62 26.42 25.69 1.08
CA ASN A 62 25.39 26.65 0.70
C ASN A 62 26.02 27.70 -0.23
N PRO A 63 25.64 27.76 -1.52
CA PRO A 63 26.21 28.72 -2.47
C PRO A 63 25.98 30.17 -2.05
N ASN A 64 24.91 30.47 -1.29
CA ASN A 64 24.68 31.81 -0.75
C ASN A 64 25.78 32.27 0.24
N ALA A 65 26.55 31.33 0.81
CA ALA A 65 27.64 31.65 1.73
C ALA A 65 29.01 31.82 1.01
N ILE A 66 29.16 31.26 -0.19
CA ILE A 66 30.45 31.27 -0.92
C ILE A 66 30.46 32.19 -2.15
N TRP A 67 29.28 32.57 -2.66
CA TRP A 67 29.15 33.46 -3.82
C TRP A 67 28.34 34.72 -3.44
N PRO A 68 28.98 35.67 -2.75
CA PRO A 68 28.32 36.92 -2.36
C PRO A 68 27.83 37.68 -3.59
N GLY A 69 26.68 38.35 -3.46
CA GLY A 69 26.02 39.04 -4.57
C GLY A 69 25.18 38.14 -5.48
N SER A 70 25.05 36.85 -5.15
CA SER A 70 24.11 35.92 -5.80
C SER A 70 23.16 35.29 -4.79
N THR A 71 21.98 34.88 -5.25
CA THR A 71 20.97 34.20 -4.43
C THR A 71 20.59 32.87 -5.08
N TRP A 72 20.53 31.83 -4.25
CA TRP A 72 20.31 30.45 -4.68
C TRP A 72 19.23 29.78 -3.83
N ALA A 73 18.33 29.06 -4.49
CA ALA A 73 17.30 28.24 -3.84
C ALA A 73 17.66 26.75 -3.94
N ARG A 74 17.21 25.94 -2.99
CA ARG A 74 17.34 24.47 -3.07
C ARG A 74 16.51 23.96 -4.23
N VAL A 75 17.06 23.04 -5.03
CA VAL A 75 16.24 22.31 -6.00
C VAL A 75 15.16 21.54 -5.21
N PRO A 76 13.88 21.70 -5.56
CA PRO A 76 12.79 21.04 -4.84
C PRO A 76 12.80 19.54 -5.09
N GLY A 77 12.21 18.77 -4.17
CA GLY A 77 12.14 17.31 -4.28
C GLY A 77 13.24 16.57 -3.52
N GLN A 78 13.38 16.84 -2.22
CA GLN A 78 14.29 16.11 -1.34
C GLN A 78 14.13 14.59 -1.52
N GLY A 79 15.24 13.89 -1.76
CA GLY A 79 15.26 12.45 -1.95
C GLY A 79 14.77 11.94 -3.31
N LYS A 80 14.36 12.84 -4.23
CA LYS A 80 13.93 12.45 -5.58
C LYS A 80 15.11 12.37 -6.55
N THR A 81 14.96 11.54 -7.58
CA THR A 81 15.84 11.50 -8.75
C THR A 81 15.44 12.57 -9.76
N ILE A 82 16.41 13.19 -10.43
CA ILE A 82 16.15 14.20 -11.47
C ILE A 82 15.77 13.54 -12.79
N ARG A 83 14.77 14.11 -13.46
CA ARG A 83 14.35 13.75 -14.81
C ARG A 83 14.54 14.95 -15.75
N ILE A 84 14.72 14.67 -17.03
CA ILE A 84 14.84 15.70 -18.07
C ILE A 84 13.43 16.22 -18.36
N ALA A 85 13.26 17.54 -18.33
CA ALA A 85 12.04 18.23 -18.71
C ALA A 85 11.69 17.98 -20.18
N ASN A 86 10.42 18.12 -20.55
CA ASN A 86 9.99 18.08 -21.92
C ASN A 86 10.59 19.23 -22.75
N SER A 87 10.53 19.12 -24.08
CA SER A 87 11.19 20.07 -24.98
C SER A 87 10.62 21.51 -24.93
N THR A 88 9.42 21.71 -24.40
CA THR A 88 8.82 23.05 -24.24
C THR A 88 9.17 23.69 -22.90
N GLY A 89 9.73 22.91 -21.96
CA GLY A 89 10.08 23.35 -20.61
C GLY A 89 8.87 23.58 -19.69
N SER A 90 7.66 23.19 -20.11
CA SER A 90 6.43 23.43 -19.33
C SER A 90 6.37 22.63 -18.03
N ASP A 91 7.17 21.57 -17.91
CA ASP A 91 7.28 20.69 -16.75
C ASP A 91 8.58 20.89 -15.95
N VAL A 92 9.35 21.95 -16.23
CA VAL A 92 10.52 22.32 -15.43
C VAL A 92 10.10 22.50 -13.96
N LEU A 93 10.85 21.87 -13.06
CA LEU A 93 10.63 21.83 -11.60
C LEU A 93 9.32 21.14 -11.15
N GLN A 94 8.54 20.53 -12.05
CA GLN A 94 7.43 19.67 -11.63
C GLN A 94 7.96 18.43 -10.89
N GLN A 95 7.18 17.94 -9.93
CA GLN A 95 7.56 16.85 -9.04
C GLN A 95 6.54 15.71 -9.13
N GLY A 96 7.02 14.47 -8.98
CA GLY A 96 6.18 13.28 -8.96
C GLY A 96 6.88 12.08 -8.32
N GLY A 97 6.23 10.91 -8.41
CA GLY A 97 6.73 9.63 -7.89
C GLY A 97 6.49 9.39 -6.40
N ASN A 98 6.62 8.12 -6.00
CA ASN A 98 6.53 7.64 -4.63
C ASN A 98 7.59 6.55 -4.41
N ASP A 99 8.16 6.49 -3.22
CA ASP A 99 9.16 5.50 -2.81
C ASP A 99 8.53 4.16 -2.38
N SER A 100 7.22 4.14 -2.13
CA SER A 100 6.47 2.94 -1.78
C SER A 100 5.19 2.79 -2.58
N VAL A 101 4.82 1.56 -2.90
CA VAL A 101 3.56 1.21 -3.58
C VAL A 101 2.88 0.08 -2.80
N SER A 102 1.58 0.22 -2.55
CA SER A 102 0.72 -0.88 -2.11
C SER A 102 -0.10 -1.37 -3.31
N LEU A 103 -0.08 -2.68 -3.54
CA LEU A 103 -0.91 -3.28 -4.58
C LEU A 103 -2.37 -3.27 -4.14
N ASN A 104 -3.26 -2.88 -5.05
CA ASN A 104 -4.69 -3.08 -4.89
C ASN A 104 -5.21 -4.07 -5.95
N VAL A 105 -6.47 -4.49 -5.82
CA VAL A 105 -7.10 -5.49 -6.71
C VAL A 105 -6.98 -5.13 -8.20
N SER A 106 -7.07 -3.85 -8.57
CA SER A 106 -6.93 -3.40 -9.96
C SER A 106 -5.51 -3.51 -10.53
N ASN A 107 -4.51 -3.70 -9.67
CA ASN A 107 -3.12 -3.94 -10.07
C ASN A 107 -2.79 -5.42 -10.26
N ILE A 108 -3.69 -6.33 -9.86
CA ILE A 108 -3.46 -7.77 -9.95
C ILE A 108 -4.01 -8.29 -11.27
N PRO A 109 -3.21 -9.00 -12.09
CA PRO A 109 -3.69 -9.64 -13.29
C PRO A 109 -4.86 -10.60 -13.01
N SER A 110 -5.81 -10.67 -13.94
CA SER A 110 -6.91 -11.63 -13.86
C SER A 110 -6.36 -13.06 -13.81
N HIS A 111 -6.81 -13.83 -12.82
CA HIS A 111 -6.45 -15.23 -12.64
C HIS A 111 -7.65 -15.96 -12.02
N ALA A 112 -7.68 -17.28 -12.17
CA ALA A 112 -8.74 -18.12 -11.63
C ALA A 112 -8.16 -19.39 -11.02
N HIS A 113 -8.80 -19.85 -9.94
CA HIS A 113 -8.54 -21.14 -9.32
C HIS A 113 -9.78 -22.00 -9.49
N SER A 114 -9.68 -23.08 -10.25
CA SER A 114 -10.77 -24.04 -10.37
C SER A 114 -10.71 -25.02 -9.19
N VAL A 115 -11.81 -25.11 -8.46
CA VAL A 115 -11.98 -26.04 -7.33
C VAL A 115 -13.23 -26.87 -7.59
N SER A 116 -13.11 -28.20 -7.44
CA SER A 116 -14.23 -29.14 -7.54
C SER A 116 -14.20 -30.06 -6.32
N LEU A 117 -15.07 -29.80 -5.36
CA LEU A 117 -15.19 -30.59 -4.13
C LEU A 117 -16.55 -31.28 -4.11
N LYS A 118 -16.54 -32.60 -3.99
CA LYS A 118 -17.71 -33.42 -3.67
C LYS A 118 -17.27 -34.53 -2.73
N THR A 119 -18.08 -34.84 -1.73
CA THR A 119 -17.90 -36.11 -1.01
C THR A 119 -18.30 -37.26 -1.92
N ASP A 120 -17.71 -38.43 -1.71
CA ASP A 120 -18.23 -39.66 -2.32
C ASP A 120 -19.70 -39.85 -1.91
N GLN A 121 -20.48 -40.46 -2.81
CA GLN A 121 -21.85 -40.83 -2.52
C GLN A 121 -21.85 -41.97 -1.49
N PHE A 122 -22.42 -41.71 -0.31
CA PHE A 122 -22.47 -42.70 0.76
C PHE A 122 -23.92 -43.12 1.04
N ASP A 123 -24.14 -44.42 1.06
CA ASP A 123 -25.42 -45.04 1.40
C ASP A 123 -25.31 -45.69 2.79
N TYR A 124 -26.09 -45.21 3.74
CA TYR A 124 -26.11 -45.75 5.10
C TYR A 124 -26.88 -47.08 5.18
N GLY A 125 -27.66 -47.41 4.13
CA GLY A 125 -28.54 -48.56 4.08
C GLY A 125 -29.67 -48.46 5.10
N THR A 126 -30.14 -49.61 5.58
CA THR A 126 -31.17 -49.67 6.63
C THR A 126 -30.54 -49.69 8.01
N LYS A 127 -30.97 -48.78 8.89
CA LYS A 127 -30.57 -48.71 10.30
C LYS A 127 -31.75 -48.96 11.22
N GLN A 128 -31.50 -49.62 12.34
CA GLN A 128 -32.51 -49.92 13.34
C GLN A 128 -32.53 -48.83 14.43
N THR A 129 -33.72 -48.41 14.87
CA THR A 129 -33.85 -47.49 16.00
C THR A 129 -33.46 -48.17 17.30
N ASN A 130 -33.09 -47.39 18.31
CA ASN A 130 -32.92 -47.93 19.67
C ASN A 130 -34.28 -48.33 20.27
N SER A 131 -34.24 -49.25 21.23
CA SER A 131 -35.43 -49.64 22.01
C SER A 131 -35.47 -48.85 23.31
N ALA A 132 -36.58 -48.17 23.59
CA ALA A 132 -36.75 -47.33 24.79
C ALA A 132 -37.45 -48.07 25.96
N GLY A 133 -37.50 -49.41 25.90
CA GLY A 133 -38.19 -50.23 26.89
C GLY A 133 -39.71 -50.26 26.72
N SER A 134 -40.35 -51.21 27.39
CA SER A 134 -41.81 -51.39 27.38
C SER A 134 -42.49 -50.42 28.35
N HIS A 135 -43.58 -49.80 27.93
CA HIS A 135 -44.45 -49.03 28.83
C HIS A 135 -45.92 -49.29 28.52
N SER A 136 -46.78 -49.08 29.52
CA SER A 136 -48.24 -49.26 29.42
C SER A 136 -48.97 -48.01 29.92
N HIS A 137 -50.13 -47.72 29.34
CA HIS A 137 -50.99 -46.60 29.76
C HIS A 137 -52.17 -47.10 30.60
N LYS A 138 -52.69 -46.26 31.51
CA LYS A 138 -53.94 -46.59 32.23
C LYS A 138 -55.10 -46.57 31.24
N SER A 139 -55.83 -47.68 31.15
CA SER A 139 -57.04 -47.81 30.33
C SER A 139 -58.25 -48.28 31.14
N GLY A 140 -59.37 -48.55 30.47
CA GLY A 140 -60.66 -48.90 31.07
C GLY A 140 -60.95 -50.41 31.18
N PRO A 141 -62.22 -50.80 31.39
CA PRO A 141 -62.66 -52.20 31.41
C PRO A 141 -62.31 -52.97 30.16
N GLY A 142 -61.93 -54.23 30.35
CA GLY A 142 -61.64 -55.16 29.24
C GLY A 142 -60.28 -55.00 28.59
N ALA A 143 -59.44 -54.07 29.06
CA ALA A 143 -58.07 -53.97 28.57
C ALA A 143 -57.19 -55.15 29.05
N PRO A 144 -56.21 -55.59 28.23
CA PRO A 144 -55.51 -56.85 28.43
C PRO A 144 -54.40 -56.82 29.48
N GLY A 145 -53.99 -55.64 29.95
CA GLY A 145 -52.92 -55.49 30.95
C GLY A 145 -53.39 -55.79 32.37
N GLN A 146 -52.48 -55.66 33.35
CA GLN A 146 -52.81 -55.89 34.76
C GLN A 146 -53.83 -54.87 35.28
N ARG A 147 -54.70 -55.30 36.20
CA ARG A 147 -55.68 -54.42 36.88
C ARG A 147 -54.94 -53.41 37.74
N TRP A 148 -55.17 -52.12 37.52
CA TRP A 148 -54.63 -51.03 38.34
C TRP A 148 -55.68 -50.38 39.24
N GLY A 149 -56.95 -50.65 38.99
CA GLY A 149 -58.05 -50.14 39.80
C GLY A 149 -59.35 -50.90 39.57
N SER A 150 -60.34 -50.55 40.38
CA SER A 150 -61.70 -51.05 40.30
C SER A 150 -62.67 -49.88 40.20
N PHE A 151 -63.85 -50.11 39.64
CA PHE A 151 -64.98 -49.23 39.84
C PHE A 151 -66.26 -50.03 39.72
N VAL A 152 -67.25 -49.61 40.49
CA VAL A 152 -68.59 -50.15 40.44
C VAL A 152 -69.39 -49.32 39.43
N SER A 153 -70.08 -49.98 38.51
CA SER A 153 -70.96 -49.33 37.55
C SER A 153 -72.34 -49.97 37.60
N GLY A 154 -73.34 -49.19 38.02
CA GLY A 154 -74.72 -49.61 38.17
C GLY A 154 -75.48 -48.71 39.14
N THR A 155 -76.81 -48.80 39.12
CA THR A 155 -77.66 -48.27 40.19
C THR A 155 -78.51 -49.35 40.85
N ASP A 156 -78.73 -50.51 40.19
CA ASP A 156 -79.35 -51.71 40.76
C ASP A 156 -78.71 -52.95 40.10
N ASN A 157 -78.17 -53.87 40.92
CA ASN A 157 -77.23 -54.96 40.56
C ASN A 157 -75.85 -54.47 40.10
N ASP A 158 -75.17 -53.79 41.01
CA ASP A 158 -73.80 -53.28 40.87
C ASP A 158 -72.79 -54.33 40.38
N GLY A 159 -72.19 -54.08 39.21
CA GLY A 159 -71.07 -54.85 38.69
C GLY A 159 -69.74 -54.21 39.10
N ASP A 160 -68.85 -54.96 39.76
CA ASP A 160 -67.46 -54.55 39.97
C ASP A 160 -66.65 -54.82 38.69
N TYR A 161 -66.19 -53.74 38.05
CA TYR A 161 -65.36 -53.80 36.85
C TYR A 161 -63.90 -53.46 37.17
N GLY A 162 -62.98 -54.16 36.52
CA GLY A 162 -61.57 -53.82 36.54
C GLY A 162 -61.24 -52.66 35.62
N ARG A 163 -60.34 -51.77 36.05
CA ARG A 163 -59.58 -50.89 35.16
C ARG A 163 -58.21 -51.50 34.99
N ASN A 164 -57.85 -51.75 33.75
CA ASN A 164 -56.63 -52.46 33.43
C ASN A 164 -55.69 -51.53 32.65
N TYR A 165 -54.40 -51.77 32.73
CA TYR A 165 -53.44 -51.11 31.85
C TYR A 165 -53.66 -51.61 30.41
N THR A 166 -53.24 -50.83 29.43
CA THR A 166 -53.03 -51.38 28.09
C THR A 166 -51.97 -52.49 28.15
N SER A 167 -51.91 -53.37 27.16
CA SER A 167 -50.72 -54.20 26.98
C SER A 167 -49.51 -53.31 26.67
N THR A 168 -48.32 -53.85 26.88
CA THR A 168 -47.07 -53.20 26.48
C THR A 168 -46.59 -53.64 25.09
N ASP A 169 -47.14 -54.75 24.58
CA ASP A 169 -46.75 -55.48 23.36
C ASP A 169 -45.22 -55.63 23.14
N GLY A 170 -44.46 -55.59 24.23
CA GLY A 170 -43.01 -55.65 24.23
C GLY A 170 -42.33 -54.37 23.70
N ALA A 171 -41.07 -54.20 24.07
CA ALA A 171 -40.25 -53.13 23.52
C ALA A 171 -39.87 -53.51 22.08
N HIS A 172 -40.08 -52.62 21.12
CA HIS A 172 -39.74 -52.88 19.73
C HIS A 172 -38.87 -51.76 19.16
N THR A 173 -38.46 -51.97 17.92
CA THR A 173 -37.57 -51.09 17.16
C THR A 173 -38.07 -51.00 15.74
N HIS A 174 -37.79 -49.89 15.05
CA HIS A 174 -38.10 -49.70 13.64
C HIS A 174 -36.85 -49.77 12.78
N ASN A 175 -37.04 -50.16 11.52
CA ASN A 175 -36.02 -50.07 10.49
C ASN A 175 -36.25 -48.82 9.65
N VAL A 176 -35.20 -48.02 9.46
CA VAL A 176 -35.23 -46.78 8.70
C VAL A 176 -34.20 -46.87 7.58
N ALA A 177 -34.64 -46.67 6.34
CA ALA A 177 -33.75 -46.58 5.18
C ALA A 177 -33.17 -45.17 5.09
N ILE A 178 -31.84 -45.07 5.08
CA ILE A 178 -31.10 -43.82 4.89
C ILE A 178 -30.30 -43.96 3.61
N GLY A 179 -30.95 -43.64 2.50
CA GLY A 179 -30.39 -43.84 1.16
C GLY A 179 -29.17 -42.97 0.85
N ALA A 180 -28.64 -43.19 -0.34
CA ALA A 180 -27.48 -42.48 -0.84
C ALA A 180 -27.67 -40.96 -0.82
N HIS A 181 -26.73 -40.26 -0.17
CA HIS A 181 -26.67 -38.81 -0.17
C HIS A 181 -25.22 -38.34 -0.22
N GLN A 182 -25.05 -37.05 -0.53
CA GLN A 182 -23.77 -36.35 -0.56
C GLN A 182 -23.88 -35.09 0.27
N HIS A 183 -22.75 -34.62 0.78
CA HIS A 183 -22.67 -33.35 1.47
C HIS A 183 -22.01 -32.30 0.58
N LEU A 184 -22.49 -31.07 0.68
CA LEU A 184 -21.75 -29.91 0.17
C LEU A 184 -20.55 -29.69 1.09
N VAL A 185 -19.37 -29.49 0.49
CA VAL A 185 -18.16 -29.12 1.22
C VAL A 185 -17.85 -27.68 0.85
N GLU A 186 -17.92 -26.80 1.84
CA GLU A 186 -17.56 -25.39 1.71
C GLU A 186 -16.54 -25.02 2.79
N GLY A 187 -15.71 -24.03 2.49
CA GLY A 187 -14.68 -23.54 3.38
C GLY A 187 -13.85 -22.45 2.71
N ASP A 188 -13.18 -21.66 3.54
CA ASP A 188 -12.32 -20.57 3.08
C ASP A 188 -10.85 -20.98 3.16
N THR A 189 -10.06 -20.48 2.22
CA THR A 189 -8.60 -20.44 2.40
C THR A 189 -8.24 -19.27 3.30
N ALA A 190 -7.07 -19.34 3.96
CA ALA A 190 -6.55 -18.18 4.69
C ALA A 190 -6.43 -16.96 3.77
N ALA A 191 -6.61 -15.76 4.34
CA ALA A 191 -6.35 -14.51 3.64
C ALA A 191 -4.85 -14.43 3.27
N ILE A 192 -4.57 -14.14 2.00
CA ILE A 192 -3.20 -13.95 1.49
C ILE A 192 -3.01 -12.48 1.12
N GLY A 193 -1.82 -11.96 1.43
CA GLY A 193 -1.44 -10.56 1.22
C GLY A 193 -1.75 -9.70 2.45
N SER A 194 -0.75 -9.00 2.97
CA SER A 194 -0.90 -8.09 4.11
C SER A 194 -1.38 -6.69 3.72
N GLY A 195 -1.36 -6.35 2.42
CA GLY A 195 -1.61 -4.99 1.93
C GLY A 195 -0.46 -4.02 2.23
N GLU A 196 0.60 -4.48 2.89
CA GLU A 196 1.78 -3.67 3.20
C GLU A 196 2.45 -3.19 1.91
N GLY A 197 2.85 -1.92 1.93
CA GLY A 197 3.58 -1.33 0.83
C GLY A 197 4.96 -1.95 0.69
N PHE A 198 5.44 -2.08 -0.53
CA PHE A 198 6.83 -2.43 -0.80
C PHE A 198 7.57 -1.22 -1.35
N SER A 199 8.86 -1.15 -1.06
CA SER A 199 9.71 -0.08 -1.57
C SER A 199 9.99 -0.28 -3.06
N VAL A 200 9.84 0.80 -3.82
CA VAL A 200 10.26 0.95 -5.21
C VAL A 200 11.42 1.93 -5.35
N THR A 201 12.09 2.22 -4.24
CA THR A 201 13.21 3.15 -4.17
C THR A 201 14.42 2.52 -4.83
N ASN A 202 14.93 3.17 -5.87
CA ASN A 202 16.16 2.75 -6.55
C ASN A 202 17.38 3.04 -5.65
N GLU A 203 18.49 2.34 -5.88
CA GLU A 203 19.78 2.74 -5.28
C GLU A 203 20.18 4.13 -5.79
N TYR A 204 20.65 5.01 -4.90
CA TYR A 204 21.00 6.39 -5.25
C TYR A 204 22.12 6.97 -4.40
N VAL A 205 22.74 8.03 -4.93
CA VAL A 205 23.63 8.95 -4.20
C VAL A 205 22.94 10.30 -4.06
N LYS A 206 22.97 10.89 -2.87
CA LYS A 206 22.39 12.21 -2.59
C LYS A 206 23.47 13.28 -2.65
N LEU A 207 23.23 14.30 -3.48
CA LEU A 207 24.03 15.50 -3.57
C LEU A 207 23.16 16.71 -3.22
N ALA A 208 23.78 17.74 -2.66
CA ALA A 208 23.14 19.01 -2.38
C ALA A 208 22.97 19.80 -3.69
N ALA A 209 21.73 20.00 -4.15
CA ALA A 209 21.43 20.75 -5.36
C ALA A 209 20.85 22.14 -5.06
N TRP A 210 21.29 23.13 -5.82
CA TRP A 210 20.80 24.51 -5.76
C TRP A 210 20.64 25.08 -7.15
N TYR A 211 19.72 26.03 -7.33
CA TYR A 211 19.58 26.80 -8.56
C TYR A 211 19.58 28.30 -8.28
N ARG A 212 20.22 29.07 -9.17
CA ARG A 212 20.35 30.52 -9.00
C ARG A 212 19.02 31.22 -9.28
N ILE A 213 18.63 32.14 -8.40
CA ILE A 213 17.40 32.94 -8.51
C ILE A 213 17.65 34.45 -8.58
N ALA A 214 18.82 34.93 -8.16
CA ALA A 214 19.30 36.29 -8.36
C ALA A 214 20.83 36.32 -8.48
#